data_AF-A0A443QP99-F1
#
_entry.id   AF-A0A443QP99-F1
#
_cell.length_a   1.000
_cell.length_b   1.000
_cell.length_c   1.000
_cell.angle_alpha   90.00
_cell.angle_beta   90.00
_cell.angle_gamma   90.00
#
_symmetry.space_group_name_H-M   'P 1'
#
loop_
_entity.id
_entity.type
_entity.pdbx_description
1 polymer ?
#
loop_
_entity_poly.entity_id
_entity_poly.type
_entity_poly.pdbx_seq_one_letter_code
_entity_poly.pdbx_strand_id
1 'polypeptide(L)'
;MATICAYFDEMNICEQTVALCSLLKRVNRLQSKFIITMLDYPNELQTQAAKDLTRLERDANDCESIEQIISHLLSYLPLFKPGNDKLKQQYFTLITRVVSHSLTTSSHIDDARQILCYSLIHPALSQEEKKALTFWAHRFEITFLNSGSEKSCNEVQSKPEANFTNSGMKDVPVWLKSLRLHKYAPHFAKMTYETMMSLAEEDLEKMNITKGARHKIVLNIQKLRQRQENLRVLEKSLAEEGVSVLGEVLKELKYVLSTPIKAYSRSQMDGDSKDESKADLMFTQKPNRVSPPCADPSCDFDCDTNQCVPDGDLPGQIAKIMGKVCSTILMSSHIDEENVNSFISIITSCLNQDYFTKTHVRKFVSWKMQLDKLRKNHCRQLRGHNNVNYLKTQHINIYRTQSAPVRQVLSSGHFETGPESDHLNNQTESLCLRVTEHALGPLG
;
A
#
# COMPACT_ATOMS: atom_id res chain seq x y z
N MET A 1 -18.11 30.11 -4.91
CA MET A 1 -18.02 30.07 -3.44
C MET A 1 -19.16 29.28 -2.81
N ALA A 2 -20.43 29.53 -3.15
CA ALA A 2 -21.59 28.79 -2.58
C ALA A 2 -21.52 27.25 -2.72
N THR A 3 -20.98 26.74 -3.83
CA THR A 3 -20.85 25.29 -4.07
C THR A 3 -19.77 24.61 -3.23
N ILE A 4 -18.71 25.33 -2.84
CA ILE A 4 -17.62 24.78 -2.03
C ILE A 4 -18.02 24.76 -0.56
N CYS A 5 -18.69 25.80 -0.06
CA CYS A 5 -19.23 25.81 1.30
C CYS A 5 -20.28 24.72 1.48
N ALA A 6 -21.22 24.56 0.54
CA ALA A 6 -22.21 23.49 0.59
C ALA A 6 -21.56 22.09 0.62
N TYR A 7 -20.52 21.85 -0.19
CA TYR A 7 -19.79 20.58 -0.19
C TYR A 7 -19.01 20.36 1.12
N PHE A 8 -18.48 21.43 1.71
CA PHE A 8 -17.78 21.37 3.00
C PHE A 8 -18.73 21.07 4.16
N ASP A 9 -19.94 21.65 4.14
CA ASP A 9 -20.97 21.40 5.14
C ASP A 9 -21.57 19.98 5.05
N GLU A 10 -21.49 19.33 3.88
CA GLU A 10 -21.88 17.93 3.68
C GLU A 10 -20.82 16.92 4.18
N MET A 11 -19.58 17.36 4.43
CA MET A 11 -18.50 16.50 4.93
C MET A 11 -18.58 16.31 6.44
N ASN A 12 -18.13 15.16 6.96
CA ASN A 12 -18.03 14.97 8.41
C ASN A 12 -16.87 15.79 9.03
N ILE A 13 -16.87 15.98 10.35
CA ILE A 13 -15.87 16.80 11.07
C ILE A 13 -14.43 16.35 10.78
N CYS A 14 -14.19 15.04 10.68
CA CYS A 14 -12.86 14.50 10.36
C CYS A 14 -12.43 14.87 8.94
N GLU A 15 -13.31 14.72 7.97
CA GLU A 15 -13.08 15.06 6.57
C GLU A 15 -12.86 16.56 6.39
N GLN A 16 -13.66 17.38 7.06
CA GLN A 16 -13.49 18.83 7.14
C GLN A 16 -12.11 19.20 7.70
N THR A 17 -11.71 18.57 8.81
CA THR A 17 -10.40 18.78 9.45
C THR A 17 -9.24 18.39 8.53
N VAL A 18 -9.32 17.23 7.88
CA VAL A 18 -8.30 16.74 6.94
C VAL A 18 -8.20 17.65 5.71
N ALA A 19 -9.34 18.09 5.16
CA ALA A 19 -9.39 19.00 4.03
C ALA A 19 -8.77 20.35 4.38
N LEU A 20 -9.14 20.93 5.53
CA LEU A 20 -8.57 22.18 6.02
C LEU A 20 -7.05 22.06 6.26
N CYS A 21 -6.59 21.02 6.97
CA CYS A 21 -5.16 20.77 7.17
C CYS A 21 -4.40 20.62 5.84
N SER A 22 -5.00 19.96 4.85
CA SER A 22 -4.41 19.78 3.52
C SER A 22 -4.35 21.08 2.72
N LEU A 23 -5.35 21.95 2.87
CA LEU A 23 -5.37 23.28 2.25
C LEU A 23 -4.31 24.19 2.89
N LEU A 24 -4.23 24.23 4.21
CA LEU A 24 -3.27 25.07 4.94
C LEU A 24 -1.81 24.74 4.62
N LYS A 25 -1.49 23.47 4.38
CA LYS A 25 -0.16 23.03 3.91
C LYS A 25 0.22 23.58 2.52
N ARG A 26 -0.75 24.10 1.75
CA ARG A 26 -0.56 24.65 0.39
C ARG A 26 -0.64 26.17 0.34
N VAL A 27 -0.93 26.82 1.46
CA VAL A 27 -1.07 28.28 1.58
C VAL A 27 0.31 28.92 1.74
N ASN A 28 0.54 30.07 1.10
CA ASN A 28 1.84 30.76 1.15
C ASN A 28 2.06 31.44 2.52
N ARG A 29 3.32 31.65 2.93
CA ARG A 29 3.74 32.13 4.27
C ARG A 29 2.99 33.38 4.75
N LEU A 30 2.71 34.32 3.85
CA LEU A 30 1.97 35.56 4.17
C LEU A 30 0.49 35.28 4.49
N GLN A 31 -0.13 34.38 3.73
CA GLN A 31 -1.51 33.97 3.94
C GLN A 31 -1.64 33.11 5.20
N SER A 32 -0.68 32.24 5.50
CA SER A 32 -0.65 31.47 6.75
C SER A 32 -0.50 32.38 7.98
N LYS A 33 0.36 33.41 7.91
CA LYS A 33 0.45 34.44 8.96
C LYS A 33 -0.86 35.19 9.15
N PHE A 34 -1.51 35.59 8.06
CA PHE A 34 -2.82 36.24 8.12
C PHE A 34 -3.88 35.35 8.78
N ILE A 35 -3.96 34.07 8.40
CA ILE A 35 -4.89 33.11 9.00
C ILE A 35 -4.60 32.91 10.49
N ILE A 36 -3.33 32.78 10.87
CA ILE A 36 -2.89 32.71 12.28
C ILE A 36 -3.38 33.94 13.05
N THR A 37 -3.17 35.15 12.51
CA THR A 37 -3.59 36.39 13.17
C THR A 37 -5.11 36.53 13.26
N MET A 38 -5.86 36.00 12.28
CA MET A 38 -7.32 35.95 12.34
C MET A 38 -7.83 34.94 13.38
N LEU A 39 -7.17 33.79 13.52
CA LEU A 39 -7.50 32.77 14.53
C LEU A 39 -7.11 33.21 15.95
N ASP A 40 -6.05 34.03 16.09
CA ASP A 40 -5.60 34.60 17.37
C ASP A 40 -6.42 35.83 17.79
N TYR A 41 -7.37 36.30 16.98
CA TYR A 41 -8.22 37.43 17.34
C TYR A 41 -9.25 36.99 18.41
N PRO A 42 -9.26 37.61 19.60
CA PRO A 42 -10.13 37.18 20.68
C PRO A 42 -11.60 37.47 20.34
N ASN A 43 -12.35 36.43 19.98
CA ASN A 43 -13.80 36.49 19.94
C ASN A 43 -14.37 36.26 21.34
N GLU A 44 -15.19 37.18 21.83
CA GLU A 44 -15.82 37.13 23.16
C GLU A 44 -16.71 35.90 23.40
N LEU A 45 -17.05 35.12 22.34
CA LEU A 45 -17.79 33.85 22.44
C LEU A 45 -16.92 32.60 22.72
N GLN A 46 -15.59 32.68 22.65
CA GLN A 46 -14.69 31.51 22.72
C GLN A 46 -14.14 31.18 24.12
N THR A 47 -14.47 31.94 25.15
CA THR A 47 -13.74 31.89 26.44
C THR A 47 -13.98 30.61 27.25
N GLN A 48 -15.09 29.89 27.06
CA GLN A 48 -15.36 28.62 27.75
C GLN A 48 -14.86 27.42 26.94
N ALA A 49 -15.16 27.36 25.64
CA ALA A 49 -14.68 26.31 24.75
C ALA A 49 -13.14 26.24 24.68
N ALA A 50 -12.46 27.40 24.66
CA ALA A 50 -10.99 27.44 24.68
C ALA A 50 -10.41 26.90 26.02
N LYS A 51 -11.10 27.13 27.15
CA LYS A 51 -10.68 26.61 28.45
C LYS A 51 -10.86 25.10 28.55
N ASP A 52 -11.99 24.58 28.08
CA ASP A 52 -12.29 23.14 28.08
C ASP A 52 -11.34 22.38 27.14
N LEU A 53 -10.98 22.98 25.99
CA LEU A 53 -10.00 22.41 25.07
C LEU A 53 -8.57 22.44 25.61
N THR A 54 -8.15 23.53 26.25
CA THR A 54 -6.83 23.59 26.92
C THR A 54 -6.70 22.52 28.00
N ARG A 55 -7.81 22.21 28.68
CA ARG A 55 -7.87 21.14 29.69
C ARG A 55 -7.76 19.77 29.03
N LEU A 56 -8.50 19.53 27.94
CA LEU A 56 -8.47 18.30 27.17
C LEU A 56 -7.10 18.03 26.51
N GLU A 57 -6.41 19.09 26.06
CA GLU A 57 -5.05 19.02 25.51
C GLU A 57 -4.04 18.63 26.60
N ARG A 58 -4.18 19.18 27.81
CA ARG A 58 -3.37 18.76 28.96
C ARG A 58 -3.62 17.28 29.27
N ASP A 59 -4.88 16.86 29.35
CA ASP A 59 -5.25 15.48 29.65
C ASP A 59 -4.76 14.51 28.56
N ALA A 60 -4.74 14.90 27.28
CA ALA A 60 -4.21 14.08 26.19
C ALA A 60 -2.69 13.85 26.24
N ASN A 61 -1.93 14.79 26.82
CA ASN A 61 -0.46 14.80 26.83
C ASN A 61 0.16 14.44 28.20
N ASP A 62 -0.61 14.52 29.29
CA ASP A 62 -0.21 14.13 30.65
C ASP A 62 -0.88 12.82 31.11
N CYS A 63 -1.55 12.10 30.21
CA CYS A 63 -2.25 10.86 30.53
C CYS A 63 -1.28 9.75 30.94
N GLU A 64 -1.42 9.23 32.16
CA GLU A 64 -0.63 8.08 32.65
C GLU A 64 -1.34 6.74 32.44
N SER A 65 -2.66 6.74 32.17
CA SER A 65 -3.46 5.51 32.00
C SER A 65 -3.82 5.23 30.55
N ILE A 66 -3.43 4.04 30.08
CA ILE A 66 -3.80 3.52 28.75
C ILE A 66 -5.33 3.44 28.57
N GLU A 67 -6.08 3.19 29.65
CA GLU A 67 -7.55 3.06 29.62
C GLU A 67 -8.24 4.40 29.32
N GLN A 68 -7.72 5.49 29.86
CA GLN A 68 -8.21 6.84 29.58
C GLN A 68 -7.95 7.26 28.12
N ILE A 69 -6.78 6.89 27.58
CA ILE A 69 -6.45 7.09 26.17
C ILE A 69 -7.39 6.27 25.29
N ILE A 70 -7.74 5.04 25.67
CA ILE A 70 -8.68 4.20 24.90
C ILE A 70 -10.07 4.83 24.85
N SER A 71 -10.61 5.30 26.00
CA SER A 71 -11.95 5.90 26.06
C SER A 71 -12.08 7.19 25.26
N HIS A 72 -10.98 7.93 25.08
CA HIS A 72 -10.96 9.25 24.47
C HIS A 72 -10.00 9.34 23.27
N LEU A 73 -9.68 8.20 22.63
CA LEU A 73 -8.63 8.13 21.61
C LEU A 73 -8.88 9.08 20.45
N LEU A 74 -10.13 9.14 19.99
CA LEU A 74 -10.52 9.97 18.85
C LEU A 74 -10.44 11.48 19.16
N SER A 75 -10.68 11.88 20.42
CA SER A 75 -10.59 13.27 20.87
C SER A 75 -9.17 13.68 21.29
N TYR A 76 -8.36 12.75 21.79
CA TYR A 76 -7.00 13.03 22.24
C TYR A 76 -5.99 13.00 21.10
N LEU A 77 -6.18 12.13 20.10
CA LEU A 77 -5.25 11.96 18.98
C LEU A 77 -4.96 13.27 18.23
N PRO A 78 -5.95 14.16 17.96
CA PRO A 78 -5.66 15.43 17.31
C PRO A 78 -4.95 16.47 18.20
N LEU A 79 -5.02 16.31 19.53
CA LEU A 79 -4.43 17.21 20.53
C LEU A 79 -3.04 16.73 21.00
N PHE A 80 -2.56 15.62 20.45
CA PHE A 80 -1.29 15.00 20.84
C PHE A 80 -0.10 15.83 20.37
N LYS A 81 0.85 16.13 21.25
CA LYS A 81 2.01 16.97 20.93
C LYS A 81 3.20 16.16 20.40
N PRO A 82 3.91 16.67 19.38
CA PRO A 82 5.20 16.11 18.96
C PRO A 82 6.26 16.27 20.06
N GLY A 83 7.09 15.24 20.25
CA GLY A 83 8.23 15.26 21.17
C GLY A 83 8.15 14.29 22.36
N ASN A 84 6.97 13.76 22.70
CA ASN A 84 6.83 12.74 23.75
C ASN A 84 6.89 11.32 23.16
N ASP A 85 8.10 10.77 23.02
CA ASP A 85 8.31 9.45 22.39
C ASP A 85 7.67 8.27 23.16
N LYS A 86 7.56 8.37 24.49
CA LYS A 86 6.93 7.31 25.32
C LYS A 86 5.44 7.24 25.07
N LEU A 87 4.74 8.38 25.10
CA LEU A 87 3.32 8.43 24.77
C LEU A 87 3.07 8.10 23.31
N LYS A 88 3.92 8.55 22.38
CA LYS A 88 3.81 8.22 20.96
C LYS A 88 3.75 6.71 20.72
N GLN A 89 4.62 5.94 21.39
CA GLN A 89 4.60 4.47 21.31
C GLN A 89 3.31 3.86 21.86
N GLN A 90 2.75 4.42 22.94
CA GLN A 90 1.48 3.98 23.50
C GLN A 90 0.31 4.28 22.55
N TYR A 91 0.21 5.51 22.03
CA TYR A 91 -0.79 5.89 21.03
C TYR A 91 -0.68 5.02 19.78
N PHE A 92 0.53 4.79 19.26
CA PHE A 92 0.73 3.96 18.07
C PHE A 92 0.32 2.50 18.29
N THR A 93 0.65 1.93 19.45
CA THR A 93 0.24 0.56 19.82
C THR A 93 -1.28 0.47 19.97
N LEU A 94 -1.92 1.50 20.53
CA LEU A 94 -3.37 1.57 20.66
C LEU A 94 -4.08 1.72 19.31
N ILE A 95 -3.62 2.64 18.47
CA ILE A 95 -4.14 2.84 17.11
C ILE A 95 -4.09 1.52 16.35
N THR A 96 -2.94 0.85 16.31
CA THR A 96 -2.80 -0.43 15.60
C THR A 96 -3.67 -1.54 16.19
N ARG A 97 -3.87 -1.57 17.51
CA ARG A 97 -4.74 -2.54 18.18
C ARG A 97 -6.23 -2.29 17.88
N VAL A 98 -6.69 -1.04 17.97
CA VAL A 98 -8.08 -0.64 17.68
C VAL A 98 -8.41 -0.90 16.21
N VAL A 99 -7.51 -0.51 15.31
CA VAL A 99 -7.61 -0.75 13.86
C VAL A 99 -7.66 -2.25 13.55
N SER A 100 -6.77 -3.06 14.15
CA SER A 100 -6.76 -4.52 13.97
C SER A 100 -8.03 -5.20 14.51
N HIS A 101 -8.48 -4.78 15.70
CA HIS A 101 -9.71 -5.29 16.30
C HIS A 101 -10.92 -4.96 15.42
N SER A 102 -11.04 -3.70 14.99
CA SER A 102 -12.14 -3.23 14.15
C SER A 102 -12.19 -3.92 12.78
N LEU A 103 -11.04 -4.32 12.21
CA LEU A 103 -10.99 -5.18 11.01
C LEU A 103 -11.46 -6.61 11.27
N THR A 104 -11.22 -7.13 12.47
CA THR A 104 -11.52 -8.53 12.82
C THR A 104 -12.98 -8.68 13.25
N THR A 105 -13.55 -7.69 13.93
CA THR A 105 -14.92 -7.71 14.44
C THR A 105 -15.90 -6.94 13.55
N SER A 106 -15.42 -6.22 12.53
CA SER A 106 -16.22 -5.31 11.68
C SER A 106 -17.06 -4.31 12.47
N SER A 107 -16.61 -3.92 13.66
CA SER A 107 -17.28 -2.98 14.56
C SER A 107 -16.48 -1.67 14.63
N HIS A 108 -17.16 -0.53 14.86
CA HIS A 108 -16.50 0.79 15.02
C HIS A 108 -15.64 1.21 13.82
N ILE A 109 -16.12 0.92 12.61
CA ILE A 109 -15.39 1.13 11.35
C ILE A 109 -15.14 2.62 11.09
N ASP A 110 -16.15 3.46 11.34
CA ASP A 110 -16.04 4.90 11.14
C ASP A 110 -15.06 5.52 12.13
N ASP A 111 -15.10 5.13 13.40
CA ASP A 111 -14.15 5.58 14.42
C ASP A 111 -12.71 5.16 14.06
N ALA A 112 -12.51 3.91 13.63
CA ALA A 112 -11.21 3.41 13.20
C ALA A 112 -10.69 4.12 11.93
N ARG A 113 -11.59 4.44 10.99
CA ARG A 113 -11.27 5.23 9.80
C ARG A 113 -10.82 6.64 10.19
N GLN A 114 -11.55 7.31 11.08
CA GLN A 114 -11.18 8.65 11.54
C GLN A 114 -9.84 8.65 12.29
N ILE A 115 -9.60 7.65 13.15
CA ILE A 115 -8.31 7.44 13.82
C ILE A 115 -7.18 7.33 12.79
N LEU A 116 -7.36 6.53 11.73
CA LEU A 116 -6.38 6.40 10.65
C LEU A 116 -6.16 7.72 9.91
N CYS A 117 -7.24 8.43 9.56
CA CYS A 117 -7.16 9.73 8.89
C CYS A 117 -6.37 10.74 9.71
N TYR A 118 -6.70 10.91 11.00
CA TYR A 118 -5.97 11.80 11.91
C TYR A 118 -4.52 11.38 12.07
N SER A 119 -4.24 10.08 12.23
CA SER A 119 -2.87 9.58 12.38
C SER A 119 -1.98 9.85 11.16
N LEU A 120 -2.54 9.73 9.94
CA LEU A 120 -1.79 9.95 8.70
C LEU A 120 -1.41 11.42 8.49
N ILE A 121 -2.22 12.36 8.98
CA ILE A 121 -1.93 13.79 8.90
C ILE A 121 -1.13 14.32 10.09
N HIS A 122 -1.05 13.56 11.19
CA HIS A 122 -0.48 14.01 12.46
C HIS A 122 1.05 14.21 12.39
N PRO A 123 1.59 15.37 12.86
CA PRO A 123 3.02 15.65 12.77
C PRO A 123 3.87 14.80 13.73
N ALA A 124 3.35 14.42 14.90
CA ALA A 124 4.10 13.63 15.89
C ALA A 124 4.44 12.21 15.44
N LEU A 125 3.77 11.67 14.42
CA LEU A 125 4.06 10.34 13.87
C LEU A 125 5.12 10.43 12.78
N SER A 126 6.17 9.61 12.92
CA SER A 126 7.27 9.50 11.97
C SER A 126 6.83 8.95 10.61
N GLN A 127 7.68 9.09 9.60
CA GLN A 127 7.39 8.59 8.26
C GLN A 127 7.33 7.06 8.21
N GLU A 128 8.09 6.37 9.05
CA GLU A 128 8.05 4.92 9.24
C GLU A 128 6.71 4.47 9.82
N GLU A 129 6.22 5.13 10.87
CA GLU A 129 4.92 4.85 11.50
C GLU A 129 3.76 5.16 10.54
N LYS A 130 3.83 6.27 9.81
CA LYS A 130 2.84 6.62 8.78
C LYS A 130 2.79 5.58 7.66
N LYS A 131 3.93 5.02 7.22
CA LYS A 131 3.96 3.93 6.23
C LYS A 131 3.25 2.68 6.77
N ALA A 132 3.47 2.32 8.04
CA ALA A 132 2.78 1.20 8.67
C ALA A 132 1.26 1.44 8.74
N LEU A 133 0.82 2.66 9.11
CA LEU A 133 -0.61 3.02 9.14
C LEU A 133 -1.23 3.12 7.75
N THR A 134 -0.47 3.50 6.72
CA THR A 134 -0.93 3.49 5.33
C THR A 134 -1.30 2.08 4.87
N PHE A 135 -0.54 1.06 5.30
CA PHE A 135 -0.87 -0.33 5.05
C PHE A 135 -2.22 -0.72 5.71
N TRP A 136 -2.44 -0.30 6.95
CA TRP A 136 -3.72 -0.51 7.64
C TRP A 136 -4.89 0.22 6.98
N ALA A 137 -4.71 1.48 6.57
CA ALA A 137 -5.71 2.25 5.85
C ALA A 137 -6.11 1.58 4.53
N HIS A 138 -5.14 1.11 3.76
CA HIS A 138 -5.40 0.37 2.53
C HIS A 138 -6.13 -0.96 2.80
N ARG A 139 -5.81 -1.65 3.90
CA ARG A 139 -6.53 -2.87 4.33
C ARG A 139 -7.97 -2.55 4.70
N PHE A 140 -8.23 -1.45 5.39
CA PHE A 140 -9.57 -0.92 5.67
C PHE A 140 -10.32 -0.62 4.38
N GLU A 141 -9.74 0.13 3.45
CA GLU A 141 -10.38 0.46 2.17
C GLU A 141 -10.75 -0.79 1.37
N ILE A 142 -9.85 -1.77 1.26
CA ILE A 142 -10.15 -3.03 0.55
C ILE A 142 -11.27 -3.82 1.25
N THR A 143 -11.27 -3.86 2.58
CA THR A 143 -12.25 -4.64 3.34
C THR A 143 -13.65 -3.99 3.27
N PHE A 144 -13.72 -2.66 3.28
CA PHE A 144 -14.99 -1.93 3.44
C PHE A 144 -15.55 -1.30 2.15
N LEU A 145 -14.74 -1.02 1.12
CA LEU A 145 -15.28 -0.66 -0.23
C LEU A 145 -15.95 -1.85 -0.91
N ASN A 146 -15.63 -3.08 -0.49
CA ASN A 146 -16.31 -4.30 -0.91
C ASN A 146 -17.60 -4.57 -0.12
N SER A 147 -17.80 -3.92 1.04
CA SER A 147 -19.01 -4.05 1.88
C SER A 147 -20.00 -2.87 1.75
N GLY A 148 -19.64 -1.81 1.01
CA GLY A 148 -20.42 -0.56 0.95
C GLY A 148 -21.74 -0.58 0.16
N SER A 149 -22.37 -1.74 -0.05
CA SER A 149 -23.67 -1.81 -0.75
C SER A 149 -24.67 -2.78 -0.13
N GLU A 150 -24.79 -2.83 1.19
CA GLU A 150 -25.94 -3.48 1.84
C GLU A 150 -26.50 -2.57 2.96
N LYS A 151 -27.58 -1.85 2.62
CA LYS A 151 -28.52 -1.37 3.64
C LYS A 151 -29.56 -2.48 3.87
N SER A 152 -29.62 -2.91 5.12
CA SER A 152 -30.73 -3.63 5.78
C SER A 152 -31.02 -5.06 5.32
N CYS A 153 -30.63 -6.04 6.15
CA CYS A 153 -31.58 -6.68 7.07
C CYS A 153 -30.80 -7.48 8.13
N ASN A 154 -31.15 -7.28 9.39
CA ASN A 154 -30.77 -8.17 10.47
C ASN A 154 -31.35 -9.56 10.20
N GLU A 155 -30.51 -10.58 10.18
CA GLU A 155 -30.77 -11.79 10.97
C GLU A 155 -29.48 -12.63 11.10
N VAL A 156 -29.20 -12.96 12.35
CA VAL A 156 -28.09 -13.78 12.82
C VAL A 156 -28.24 -15.19 12.28
N GLN A 157 -27.23 -15.70 11.54
CA GLN A 157 -26.88 -17.13 11.54
C GLN A 157 -25.51 -17.42 10.91
N SER A 158 -24.59 -17.87 11.78
CA SER A 158 -23.43 -18.74 11.55
C SER A 158 -22.42 -18.40 10.43
N LYS A 159 -21.33 -17.78 10.88
CA LYS A 159 -19.96 -17.73 10.33
C LYS A 159 -19.54 -18.99 9.52
N PRO A 160 -18.93 -18.78 8.33
CA PRO A 160 -17.62 -19.37 8.06
C PRO A 160 -16.69 -18.36 7.37
N GLU A 161 -16.26 -17.31 8.09
CA GLU A 161 -15.36 -16.26 7.58
C GLU A 161 -13.92 -16.75 7.26
N ALA A 162 -13.56 -17.99 7.63
CA ALA A 162 -12.23 -18.52 7.36
C ALA A 162 -12.03 -19.07 5.93
N ASN A 163 -13.11 -19.28 5.15
CA ASN A 163 -13.03 -19.98 3.86
C ASN A 163 -13.10 -19.07 2.62
N PHE A 164 -13.45 -17.79 2.76
CA PHE A 164 -13.61 -16.91 1.59
C PHE A 164 -12.28 -16.36 1.05
N THR A 165 -11.27 -16.14 1.90
CA THR A 165 -10.00 -15.47 1.54
C THR A 165 -9.13 -16.24 0.55
N ASN A 166 -9.29 -17.57 0.48
CA ASN A 166 -8.51 -18.47 -0.39
C ASN A 166 -9.36 -19.19 -1.44
N SER A 167 -10.67 -18.89 -1.49
CA SER A 167 -11.61 -19.53 -2.41
C SER A 167 -11.38 -19.19 -3.88
N GLY A 168 -10.69 -18.08 -4.18
CA GLY A 168 -10.63 -17.50 -5.52
C GLY A 168 -11.92 -16.77 -5.93
N MET A 169 -12.99 -16.84 -5.11
CA MET A 169 -14.25 -16.14 -5.37
C MET A 169 -14.26 -14.70 -4.87
N LYS A 170 -13.36 -14.33 -3.95
CA LYS A 170 -13.27 -12.99 -3.36
C LYS A 170 -13.11 -11.87 -4.39
N ASP A 171 -12.36 -12.15 -5.46
CA ASP A 171 -12.02 -11.15 -6.50
C ASP A 171 -13.00 -11.16 -7.68
N VAL A 172 -13.94 -12.12 -7.73
CA VAL A 172 -14.91 -12.28 -8.83
C VAL A 172 -15.80 -11.04 -9.02
N PRO A 173 -16.36 -10.40 -7.97
CA PRO A 173 -17.17 -9.20 -8.15
C PRO A 173 -16.40 -8.03 -8.79
N VAL A 174 -15.16 -7.81 -8.39
CA VAL A 174 -14.30 -6.75 -8.93
C VAL A 174 -13.90 -7.06 -10.38
N TRP A 175 -13.59 -8.32 -10.67
CA TRP A 175 -13.33 -8.77 -12.03
C TRP A 175 -14.56 -8.59 -12.95
N LEU A 176 -15.76 -8.91 -12.48
CA LEU A 176 -16.99 -8.65 -13.25
C LEU A 176 -17.22 -7.16 -13.46
N LYS A 177 -16.82 -6.27 -12.53
CA LYS A 177 -16.86 -4.81 -12.75
C LYS A 177 -15.96 -4.40 -13.92
N SER A 178 -14.73 -4.90 -14.01
CA SER A 178 -13.81 -4.58 -15.11
C SER A 178 -14.35 -5.06 -16.47
N LEU A 179 -15.07 -6.18 -16.49
CA LEU A 179 -15.74 -6.71 -17.68
C LEU A 179 -17.08 -6.02 -18.01
N ARG A 180 -17.56 -5.10 -17.15
CA ARG A 180 -18.91 -4.51 -17.21
C ARG A 180 -20.05 -5.55 -17.12
N LEU A 181 -19.82 -6.59 -16.34
CA LEU A 181 -20.75 -7.70 -16.08
C LEU A 181 -21.18 -7.77 -14.60
N HIS A 182 -20.85 -6.77 -13.78
CA HIS A 182 -21.12 -6.74 -12.34
C HIS A 182 -22.61 -6.82 -11.98
N LYS A 183 -23.53 -6.51 -12.91
CA LYS A 183 -24.97 -6.78 -12.74
C LYS A 183 -25.25 -8.26 -12.39
N TYR A 184 -24.43 -9.18 -12.88
CA TYR A 184 -24.61 -10.62 -12.65
C TYR A 184 -23.85 -11.15 -11.44
N ALA A 185 -23.05 -10.32 -10.74
CA ALA A 185 -22.26 -10.73 -9.59
C ALA A 185 -23.05 -11.49 -8.50
N PRO A 186 -24.32 -11.17 -8.18
CA PRO A 186 -25.11 -11.94 -7.21
C PRO A 186 -25.26 -13.44 -7.54
N HIS A 187 -25.24 -13.82 -8.82
CA HIS A 187 -25.33 -15.23 -9.24
C HIS A 187 -24.06 -16.02 -8.87
N PHE A 188 -22.93 -15.32 -8.72
CA PHE A 188 -21.64 -15.92 -8.36
C PHE A 188 -21.39 -15.93 -6.85
N ALA A 189 -22.14 -15.16 -6.06
CA ALA A 189 -21.93 -15.02 -4.62
C ALA A 189 -22.08 -16.35 -3.85
N LYS A 190 -22.93 -17.26 -4.34
CA LYS A 190 -23.16 -18.60 -3.74
C LYS A 190 -22.41 -19.73 -4.46
N MET A 191 -21.63 -19.41 -5.48
CA MET A 191 -20.95 -20.40 -6.31
C MET A 191 -19.52 -20.64 -5.81
N THR A 192 -19.01 -21.85 -5.98
CA THR A 192 -17.58 -22.12 -5.73
C THR A 192 -16.74 -21.77 -6.96
N TYR A 193 -15.43 -21.63 -6.76
CA TYR A 193 -14.51 -21.34 -7.86
C TYR A 193 -14.46 -22.48 -8.87
N GLU A 194 -14.55 -23.73 -8.42
CA GLU A 194 -14.59 -24.93 -9.27
C GLU A 194 -15.84 -24.91 -10.15
N THR A 195 -17.01 -24.66 -9.56
CA THR A 195 -18.27 -24.55 -10.30
C THR A 195 -18.23 -23.41 -11.30
N MET A 196 -17.65 -22.25 -10.93
CA MET A 196 -17.48 -21.13 -11.84
C MET A 196 -16.60 -21.51 -13.04
N MET A 197 -15.50 -22.22 -12.81
CA MET A 197 -14.55 -22.62 -13.86
C MET A 197 -15.12 -23.67 -14.84
N SER A 198 -16.20 -24.36 -14.46
CA SER A 198 -16.92 -25.34 -15.30
C SER A 198 -18.19 -24.80 -15.98
N LEU A 199 -18.56 -23.53 -15.76
CA LEU A 199 -19.80 -22.97 -16.32
C LEU A 199 -19.83 -23.04 -17.85
N ALA A 200 -20.95 -23.53 -18.36
CA ALA A 200 -21.28 -23.49 -19.78
C ALA A 200 -22.38 -22.45 -20.06
N GLU A 201 -22.66 -22.23 -21.34
CA GLU A 201 -23.65 -21.25 -21.76
C GLU A 201 -25.07 -21.63 -21.24
N GLU A 202 -25.37 -22.92 -21.17
CA GLU A 202 -26.65 -23.50 -20.72
C GLU A 202 -26.93 -23.24 -19.24
N ASP A 203 -25.88 -23.27 -18.40
CA ASP A 203 -26.01 -23.01 -16.96
C ASP A 203 -26.37 -21.54 -16.69
N LEU A 204 -25.77 -20.62 -17.47
CA LEU A 204 -26.03 -19.19 -17.38
C LEU A 204 -27.43 -18.82 -17.91
N GLU A 205 -27.94 -19.58 -18.87
CA GLU A 205 -29.31 -19.41 -19.38
C GLU A 205 -30.35 -19.75 -18.30
N LYS A 206 -30.13 -20.82 -17.52
CA LYS A 206 -30.97 -21.15 -16.35
C LYS A 206 -30.94 -20.07 -15.26
N MET A 207 -29.86 -19.29 -15.19
CA MET A 207 -29.71 -18.14 -14.28
C MET A 207 -30.32 -16.84 -14.85
N ASN A 208 -31.09 -16.89 -15.95
CA ASN A 208 -31.70 -15.73 -16.61
C ASN A 208 -30.70 -14.65 -17.05
N ILE A 209 -29.48 -15.04 -17.43
CA ILE A 209 -28.46 -14.14 -17.96
C ILE A 209 -28.70 -13.90 -19.46
N THR A 210 -28.64 -12.65 -19.89
CA THR A 210 -28.87 -12.29 -21.31
C THR A 210 -27.87 -12.97 -22.25
N LYS A 211 -28.28 -13.29 -23.48
CA LYS A 211 -27.47 -14.00 -24.49
C LYS A 211 -26.10 -13.35 -24.76
N GLY A 212 -26.02 -12.02 -24.79
CA GLY A 212 -24.74 -11.34 -24.96
C GLY A 212 -23.82 -11.49 -23.75
N ALA A 213 -24.39 -11.47 -22.54
CA ALA A 213 -23.63 -11.62 -21.31
C ALA A 213 -23.18 -13.06 -21.06
N ARG A 214 -24.02 -14.08 -21.34
CA ARG A 214 -23.63 -15.49 -21.17
C ARG A 214 -22.40 -15.84 -22.01
N HIS A 215 -22.42 -15.44 -23.29
CA HIS A 215 -21.31 -15.67 -24.20
C HIS A 215 -20.02 -14.99 -23.72
N LYS A 216 -20.14 -13.73 -23.27
CA LYS A 216 -19.00 -12.97 -22.74
C LYS A 216 -18.43 -13.58 -21.46
N ILE A 217 -19.28 -14.08 -20.55
CA ILE A 217 -18.85 -14.75 -19.32
C ILE A 217 -18.07 -16.02 -19.67
N VAL A 218 -18.64 -16.90 -20.51
CA VAL A 218 -18.00 -18.16 -20.93
C VAL A 218 -16.66 -17.92 -21.62
N LEU A 219 -16.59 -16.93 -22.52
CA LEU A 219 -15.34 -16.56 -23.19
C LEU A 219 -14.26 -16.10 -22.19
N ASN A 220 -14.65 -15.34 -21.17
CA ASN A 220 -13.69 -14.89 -20.15
C ASN A 220 -13.29 -16.05 -19.21
N ILE A 221 -14.18 -16.99 -18.89
CA ILE A 221 -13.85 -18.21 -18.13
C ILE A 221 -12.90 -19.12 -18.92
N GLN A 222 -13.07 -19.23 -20.25
CA GLN A 222 -12.10 -19.91 -21.12
C GLN A 222 -10.71 -19.26 -21.02
N LYS A 223 -10.64 -17.92 -21.07
CA LYS A 223 -9.37 -17.20 -20.85
C LYS A 223 -8.79 -17.49 -19.46
N LEU A 224 -9.63 -17.58 -18.42
CA LEU A 224 -9.16 -17.94 -17.07
C LEU A 224 -8.50 -19.32 -17.03
N ARG A 225 -9.02 -20.30 -17.78
CA ARG A 225 -8.44 -21.65 -17.88
C ARG A 225 -7.10 -21.66 -18.63
N GLN A 226 -6.96 -20.80 -19.65
CA GLN A 226 -5.75 -20.73 -20.48
C GLN A 226 -4.59 -19.95 -19.84
N ARG A 227 -4.83 -19.20 -18.76
CA ARG A 227 -3.80 -18.33 -18.13
C ARG A 227 -2.48 -19.05 -17.85
N GLN A 228 -2.53 -20.25 -17.27
CA GLN A 228 -1.29 -20.97 -16.92
C GLN A 228 -0.50 -21.37 -18.16
N GLU A 229 -1.17 -21.88 -19.20
CA GLU A 229 -0.52 -22.27 -20.45
C GLU A 229 0.04 -21.07 -21.21
N ASN A 230 -0.72 -19.97 -21.29
CA ASN A 230 -0.24 -18.72 -21.89
C ASN A 230 1.03 -18.23 -21.17
N LEU A 231 1.06 -18.29 -19.84
CA LEU A 231 2.26 -17.94 -19.08
C LEU A 231 3.43 -18.89 -19.34
N ARG A 232 3.20 -20.20 -19.60
CA ARG A 232 4.27 -21.14 -19.98
C ARG A 232 4.87 -20.81 -21.35
N VAL A 233 4.01 -20.50 -22.32
CA VAL A 233 4.45 -20.08 -23.66
C VAL A 233 5.30 -18.81 -23.56
N LEU A 234 4.81 -17.80 -22.85
CA LEU A 234 5.55 -16.55 -22.62
C LEU A 234 6.83 -16.76 -21.81
N GLU A 235 6.85 -17.68 -20.85
CA GLU A 235 8.04 -18.05 -20.10
C GLU A 235 9.15 -18.62 -21.01
N LYS A 236 8.75 -19.38 -22.05
CA LYS A 236 9.66 -19.93 -23.05
C LYS A 236 10.13 -18.85 -24.02
N SER A 237 9.22 -18.04 -24.58
CA SER A 237 9.58 -16.91 -25.45
C SER A 237 10.51 -15.93 -24.75
N LEU A 238 10.29 -15.65 -23.46
CA LEU A 238 11.19 -14.79 -22.67
C LEU A 238 12.60 -15.37 -22.52
N ALA A 239 12.73 -16.70 -22.46
CA ALA A 239 14.04 -17.36 -22.38
C ALA A 239 14.78 -17.33 -23.73
N GLU A 240 14.06 -17.35 -24.85
CA GLU A 240 14.62 -17.36 -26.20
C GLU A 240 14.92 -15.96 -26.72
N GLU A 241 14.00 -15.00 -26.52
CA GLU A 241 14.05 -13.67 -27.11
C GLU A 241 14.46 -12.57 -26.11
N GLY A 242 14.42 -12.86 -24.81
CA GLY A 242 14.90 -11.94 -23.78
C GLY A 242 14.08 -10.64 -23.69
N VAL A 243 14.76 -9.49 -23.76
CA VAL A 243 14.15 -8.18 -23.48
C VAL A 243 13.10 -7.78 -24.53
N SER A 244 13.15 -8.31 -25.76
CA SER A 244 12.21 -7.92 -26.83
C SER A 244 10.74 -8.24 -26.48
N VAL A 245 10.49 -9.38 -25.84
CA VAL A 245 9.15 -9.85 -25.46
C VAL A 245 8.72 -9.39 -24.06
N LEU A 246 9.61 -8.69 -23.34
CA LEU A 246 9.39 -8.30 -21.94
C LEU A 246 8.11 -7.47 -21.75
N GLY A 247 7.82 -6.54 -22.66
CA GLY A 247 6.60 -5.72 -22.59
C GLY A 247 5.32 -6.55 -22.66
N GLU A 248 5.29 -7.56 -23.53
CA GLU A 248 4.16 -8.48 -23.70
C GLU A 248 3.98 -9.36 -22.45
N VAL A 249 5.08 -9.87 -21.90
CA VAL A 249 5.08 -10.64 -20.65
C VAL A 249 4.54 -9.81 -19.48
N LEU A 250 5.00 -8.57 -19.33
CA LEU A 250 4.53 -7.66 -18.28
C LEU A 250 3.04 -7.33 -18.43
N LYS A 251 2.57 -7.17 -19.67
CA LYS A 251 1.16 -6.93 -19.97
C LYS A 251 0.30 -8.13 -19.59
N GLU A 252 0.73 -9.35 -19.95
CA GLU A 252 0.00 -10.57 -19.60
C GLU A 252 0.01 -10.81 -18.08
N LEU A 253 1.13 -10.56 -17.39
CA LEU A 253 1.20 -10.65 -15.92
C LEU A 253 0.23 -9.70 -15.23
N LYS A 254 0.15 -8.44 -15.68
CA LYS A 254 -0.85 -7.48 -15.17
C LYS A 254 -2.28 -7.98 -15.40
N TYR A 255 -2.56 -8.51 -16.59
CA TYR A 255 -3.87 -9.07 -16.90
C TYR A 255 -4.20 -10.24 -15.96
N VAL A 256 -3.33 -11.24 -15.84
CA VAL A 256 -3.54 -12.41 -14.98
C VAL A 256 -3.78 -12.00 -13.52
N LEU A 257 -3.00 -11.07 -12.97
CA LEU A 257 -3.16 -10.60 -11.59
C LEU A 257 -4.44 -9.78 -11.35
N SER A 258 -5.08 -9.26 -12.41
CA SER A 258 -6.39 -8.60 -12.32
C SER A 258 -7.58 -9.57 -12.36
N THR A 259 -7.31 -10.87 -12.54
CA THR A 259 -8.34 -11.90 -12.62
C THR A 259 -8.41 -12.71 -11.31
N PRO A 260 -9.55 -13.37 -11.02
CA PRO A 260 -9.71 -14.13 -9.78
C PRO A 260 -8.76 -15.33 -9.76
N ILE A 261 -7.98 -15.47 -8.67
CA ILE A 261 -6.97 -16.53 -8.51
C ILE A 261 -7.25 -17.28 -7.21
N LYS A 262 -7.38 -18.61 -7.33
CA LYS A 262 -7.46 -19.52 -6.18
C LYS A 262 -6.05 -19.85 -5.67
N ALA A 263 -5.88 -19.94 -4.35
CA ALA A 263 -4.64 -20.43 -3.76
C ALA A 263 -4.41 -21.90 -4.15
N TYR A 264 -3.19 -22.23 -4.52
CA TYR A 264 -2.85 -23.61 -4.85
C TYR A 264 -2.77 -24.47 -3.59
N SER A 265 -3.53 -25.56 -3.56
CA SER A 265 -3.50 -26.58 -2.51
C SER A 265 -3.16 -27.92 -3.17
N ARG A 266 -2.01 -28.49 -2.81
CA ARG A 266 -1.49 -29.73 -3.43
C ARG A 266 -2.34 -30.98 -3.14
N SER A 267 -3.35 -30.86 -2.30
CA SER A 267 -4.23 -31.92 -1.80
C SER A 267 -5.42 -32.27 -2.71
N GLN A 268 -5.42 -31.95 -4.01
CA GLN A 268 -6.54 -32.24 -4.92
C GLN A 268 -6.22 -33.23 -6.06
N MET A 269 -5.12 -34.00 -6.01
CA MET A 269 -4.76 -34.98 -7.07
C MET A 269 -4.38 -36.39 -6.57
N ASP A 270 -4.49 -36.71 -5.28
CA ASP A 270 -4.29 -38.09 -4.80
C ASP A 270 -5.64 -38.71 -4.43
N GLY A 271 -6.27 -39.32 -5.42
CA GLY A 271 -7.37 -40.25 -5.24
C GLY A 271 -6.82 -41.65 -4.90
N ASP A 272 -7.18 -42.11 -3.72
CA ASP A 272 -7.29 -43.51 -3.31
C ASP A 272 -5.99 -44.30 -3.04
N SER A 273 -5.48 -44.17 -1.82
CA SER A 273 -4.98 -45.31 -1.05
C SER A 273 -5.26 -45.05 0.43
N LYS A 274 -6.14 -45.87 1.00
CA LYS A 274 -6.35 -45.98 2.45
C LYS A 274 -5.10 -46.61 3.09
N ASP A 275 -4.97 -46.36 4.40
CA ASP A 275 -3.90 -46.74 5.33
C ASP A 275 -2.72 -45.75 5.39
N GLU A 276 -2.28 -45.24 6.53
CA GLU A 276 -2.54 -45.59 7.91
C GLU A 276 -2.18 -44.41 8.82
N SER A 277 -2.84 -44.38 9.96
CA SER A 277 -2.72 -43.43 11.07
C SER A 277 -1.34 -43.36 11.75
N LYS A 278 -1.11 -42.21 12.41
CA LYS A 278 -0.17 -41.90 13.51
C LYS A 278 1.22 -41.37 13.15
N ALA A 279 1.43 -40.08 13.42
CA ALA A 279 2.59 -39.62 14.21
C ALA A 279 2.30 -38.21 14.75
N ASP A 280 1.78 -38.20 15.97
CA ASP A 280 1.70 -37.06 16.86
C ASP A 280 3.12 -36.71 17.35
N LEU A 281 3.40 -35.40 17.49
CA LEU A 281 4.35 -34.78 18.42
C LEU A 281 5.80 -35.30 18.50
N MET A 282 6.77 -34.45 18.13
CA MET A 282 7.83 -34.08 19.11
C MET A 282 8.58 -32.79 18.76
N PHE A 283 8.58 -31.89 19.74
CA PHE A 283 9.31 -30.64 19.81
C PHE A 283 10.45 -30.85 20.82
N THR A 284 11.73 -30.78 20.41
CA THR A 284 12.85 -30.55 21.35
C THR A 284 13.97 -29.76 20.68
N GLN A 285 14.40 -28.69 21.36
CA GLN A 285 15.46 -27.77 20.97
C GLN A 285 16.86 -28.24 21.44
N LYS A 286 17.87 -27.97 20.58
CA LYS A 286 19.29 -27.56 20.84
C LYS A 286 20.28 -28.58 21.45
N PRO A 287 21.64 -28.36 21.40
CA PRO A 287 22.46 -27.35 20.68
C PRO A 287 23.76 -27.88 19.99
N ASN A 288 24.40 -27.01 19.18
CA ASN A 288 25.81 -26.91 18.77
C ASN A 288 26.79 -28.08 19.02
N ARG A 289 27.39 -28.61 17.93
CA ARG A 289 28.79 -29.08 17.92
C ARG A 289 29.45 -28.85 16.56
N VAL A 290 30.73 -28.49 16.66
CA VAL A 290 31.69 -28.06 15.64
C VAL A 290 31.93 -29.16 14.59
N SER A 291 31.90 -28.78 13.31
CA SER A 291 32.23 -29.63 12.17
C SER A 291 33.74 -29.94 12.07
N PRO A 292 34.11 -31.16 11.64
CA PRO A 292 35.26 -31.41 10.77
C PRO A 292 34.80 -31.73 9.33
N PRO A 293 35.65 -31.54 8.31
CA PRO A 293 35.28 -31.69 6.91
C PRO A 293 35.37 -33.17 6.51
N CYS A 294 34.23 -33.84 6.37
CA CYS A 294 34.19 -35.16 5.76
C CYS A 294 33.88 -35.00 4.27
N ALA A 295 34.94 -35.20 3.49
CA ALA A 295 34.88 -35.44 2.07
C ALA A 295 34.12 -36.76 1.81
N ASP A 296 32.84 -36.65 1.46
CA ASP A 296 32.07 -37.74 0.89
C ASP A 296 31.34 -37.19 -0.35
N PRO A 297 31.66 -37.64 -1.58
CA PRO A 297 31.06 -37.14 -2.82
C PRO A 297 29.60 -37.59 -3.07
N SER A 298 28.88 -38.11 -2.06
CA SER A 298 27.55 -38.72 -2.23
C SER A 298 26.40 -37.97 -1.54
N CYS A 299 26.34 -36.65 -1.71
CA CYS A 299 25.11 -35.90 -1.45
C CYS A 299 24.67 -35.16 -2.70
N ASP A 300 23.87 -35.84 -3.53
CA ASP A 300 23.10 -35.25 -4.62
C ASP A 300 22.08 -34.26 -4.02
N PHE A 301 22.55 -33.06 -3.71
CA PHE A 301 21.72 -31.88 -3.62
C PHE A 301 21.59 -31.33 -5.05
N ASP A 302 20.79 -32.02 -5.87
CA ASP A 302 20.42 -31.52 -7.19
C ASP A 302 19.56 -30.27 -7.01
N CYS A 303 20.25 -29.13 -7.10
CA CYS A 303 19.73 -27.80 -7.31
C CYS A 303 19.09 -27.73 -8.71
N ASP A 304 17.92 -28.35 -8.88
CA ASP A 304 17.26 -28.38 -10.18
C ASP A 304 16.28 -27.19 -10.32
N THR A 305 16.75 -26.13 -10.97
CA THR A 305 16.02 -24.88 -11.22
C THR A 305 14.97 -25.04 -12.35
N ASN A 306 14.80 -26.26 -12.88
CA ASN A 306 13.96 -26.57 -14.05
C ASN A 306 12.70 -27.39 -13.76
N GLN A 307 12.22 -27.50 -12.52
CA GLN A 307 10.94 -28.17 -12.29
C GLN A 307 9.78 -27.46 -13.04
N CYS A 308 9.03 -28.25 -13.81
CA CYS A 308 7.78 -27.82 -14.42
C CYS A 308 6.77 -27.54 -13.31
N VAL A 309 6.14 -26.37 -13.33
CA VAL A 309 5.11 -26.02 -12.34
C VAL A 309 3.89 -26.91 -12.59
N PRO A 310 3.38 -27.64 -11.58
CA PRO A 310 2.23 -28.53 -11.74
C PRO A 310 1.01 -27.83 -12.34
N ASP A 311 0.19 -28.57 -13.09
CA ASP A 311 -1.08 -28.05 -13.59
C ASP A 311 -1.99 -27.63 -12.43
N GLY A 312 -2.62 -26.45 -12.58
CA GLY A 312 -3.42 -25.83 -11.53
C GLY A 312 -2.64 -24.92 -10.57
N ASP A 313 -1.30 -25.01 -10.51
CA ASP A 313 -0.48 -24.08 -9.72
C ASP A 313 -0.19 -22.77 -10.48
N LEU A 314 -1.25 -22.00 -10.72
CA LEU A 314 -1.14 -20.67 -11.32
C LEU A 314 -0.26 -19.71 -10.49
N PRO A 315 -0.37 -19.64 -9.14
CA PRO A 315 0.52 -18.80 -8.32
C PRO A 315 2.01 -19.18 -8.48
N GLY A 316 2.33 -20.47 -8.56
CA GLY A 316 3.68 -20.96 -8.83
C GLY A 316 4.17 -20.54 -10.21
N GLN A 317 3.31 -20.64 -11.23
CA GLN A 317 3.66 -20.24 -12.61
C GLN A 317 3.93 -18.74 -12.70
N ILE A 318 3.11 -17.90 -12.05
CA ILE A 318 3.35 -16.46 -11.92
C ILE A 318 4.69 -16.20 -11.22
N ALA A 319 4.97 -16.88 -10.11
CA ALA A 319 6.24 -16.68 -9.40
C ALA A 319 7.46 -17.08 -10.26
N LYS A 320 7.35 -18.14 -11.07
CA LYS A 320 8.42 -18.59 -11.97
C LYS A 320 8.73 -17.58 -13.07
N ILE A 321 7.72 -17.12 -13.80
CA ILE A 321 7.92 -16.13 -14.87
C ILE A 321 8.35 -14.77 -14.32
N MET A 322 7.86 -14.36 -13.14
CA MET A 322 8.33 -13.15 -12.45
C MET A 322 9.83 -13.23 -12.13
N GLY A 323 10.34 -14.41 -11.75
CA GLY A 323 11.77 -14.61 -11.53
C GLY A 323 12.59 -14.43 -12.81
N LYS A 324 12.13 -14.99 -13.93
CA LYS A 324 12.76 -14.80 -15.24
C LYS A 324 12.75 -13.34 -15.68
N VAL A 325 11.61 -12.66 -15.54
CA VAL A 325 11.49 -11.22 -15.83
C VAL A 325 12.51 -10.42 -15.00
N CYS A 326 12.64 -10.73 -13.71
CA CYS A 326 13.64 -10.06 -12.87
C CYS A 326 15.07 -10.29 -13.37
N SER A 327 15.42 -11.53 -13.71
CA SER A 327 16.74 -11.86 -14.27
C SER A 327 16.97 -11.15 -15.60
N THR A 328 15.99 -11.15 -16.51
CA THR A 328 16.06 -10.47 -17.81
C THR A 328 16.30 -8.97 -17.65
N ILE A 329 15.59 -8.31 -16.72
CA ILE A 329 15.81 -6.89 -16.42
C ILE A 329 17.19 -6.64 -15.82
N LEU A 330 17.64 -7.47 -14.87
CA LEU A 330 18.94 -7.30 -14.21
C LEU A 330 20.13 -7.57 -15.13
N MET A 331 19.96 -8.45 -16.13
CA MET A 331 20.99 -8.80 -17.11
C MET A 331 20.94 -7.91 -18.37
N SER A 332 19.90 -7.08 -18.52
CA SER A 332 19.76 -6.19 -19.68
C SER A 332 20.84 -5.10 -19.69
N SER A 333 21.41 -4.83 -20.87
CA SER A 333 22.40 -3.77 -21.08
C SER A 333 21.77 -2.37 -21.12
N HIS A 334 20.50 -2.28 -21.53
CA HIS A 334 19.72 -1.05 -21.58
C HIS A 334 18.57 -1.14 -20.57
N ILE A 335 18.59 -0.25 -19.57
CA ILE A 335 17.53 -0.15 -18.57
C ILE A 335 16.41 0.68 -19.17
N ASP A 336 15.29 0.04 -19.45
CA ASP A 336 14.05 0.73 -19.76
C ASP A 336 13.28 1.01 -18.45
N GLU A 337 13.21 2.29 -18.07
CA GLU A 337 12.54 2.71 -16.85
C GLU A 337 11.05 2.36 -16.84
N GLU A 338 10.37 2.34 -18.00
CA GLU A 338 8.95 1.98 -18.08
C GLU A 338 8.74 0.52 -17.69
N ASN A 339 9.55 -0.38 -18.26
CA ASN A 339 9.52 -1.81 -17.95
C ASN A 339 9.88 -2.10 -16.49
N VAL A 340 10.88 -1.39 -15.94
CA VAL A 340 11.24 -1.51 -14.51
C VAL A 340 10.11 -1.03 -13.61
N ASN A 341 9.52 0.14 -13.88
CA ASN A 341 8.40 0.68 -13.09
C ASN A 341 7.16 -0.22 -13.17
N SER A 342 6.87 -0.72 -14.38
CA SER A 342 5.82 -1.70 -14.65
C SER A 342 6.02 -2.96 -13.80
N PHE A 343 7.23 -3.51 -13.79
CA PHE A 343 7.55 -4.70 -13.00
C PHE A 343 7.51 -4.46 -11.48
N ILE A 344 7.98 -3.32 -10.99
CA ILE A 344 7.87 -2.94 -9.57
C ILE A 344 6.40 -2.81 -9.13
N SER A 345 5.55 -2.26 -10.00
CA SER A 345 4.09 -2.17 -9.77
C SER A 345 3.45 -3.55 -9.68
N ILE A 346 3.84 -4.47 -10.57
CA ILE A 346 3.41 -5.88 -10.54
C ILE A 346 3.85 -6.55 -9.24
N ILE A 347 5.12 -6.42 -8.84
CA ILE A 347 5.62 -6.97 -7.57
C ILE A 347 4.81 -6.45 -6.38
N THR A 348 4.56 -5.13 -6.35
CA THR A 348 3.78 -4.52 -5.27
C THR A 348 2.35 -5.05 -5.24
N SER A 349 1.75 -5.30 -6.41
CA SER A 349 0.45 -5.95 -6.51
C SER A 349 0.49 -7.38 -5.97
N CYS A 350 1.51 -8.18 -6.31
CA CYS A 350 1.67 -9.54 -5.82
C CYS A 350 1.86 -9.63 -4.29
N LEU A 351 2.56 -8.67 -3.68
CA LEU A 351 2.79 -8.63 -2.24
C LEU A 351 1.52 -8.40 -1.42
N ASN A 352 0.46 -7.87 -2.05
CA ASN A 352 -0.84 -7.64 -1.41
C ASN A 352 -1.81 -8.81 -1.57
N GLN A 353 -1.38 -9.92 -2.19
CA GLN A 353 -2.26 -11.04 -2.52
C GLN A 353 -2.00 -12.25 -1.60
N ASP A 354 -3.07 -12.79 -1.02
CA ASP A 354 -2.98 -13.86 -0.01
C ASP A 354 -2.81 -15.27 -0.61
N TYR A 355 -2.97 -15.44 -1.92
CA TYR A 355 -2.83 -16.73 -2.60
C TYR A 355 -1.37 -17.13 -2.90
N PHE A 356 -0.40 -16.26 -2.58
CA PHE A 356 1.02 -16.57 -2.70
C PHE A 356 1.59 -17.17 -1.42
N THR A 357 2.48 -18.16 -1.56
CA THR A 357 3.18 -18.76 -0.43
C THR A 357 4.18 -17.78 0.20
N LYS A 358 4.56 -18.01 1.46
CA LYS A 358 5.63 -17.26 2.14
C LYS A 358 6.97 -17.32 1.36
N THR A 359 7.20 -18.39 0.60
CA THR A 359 8.38 -18.52 -0.25
C THR A 359 8.31 -17.60 -1.47
N HIS A 360 7.15 -17.50 -2.13
CA HIS A 360 6.92 -16.55 -3.23
C HIS A 360 7.11 -15.10 -2.75
N VAL A 361 6.49 -14.74 -1.62
CA VAL A 361 6.58 -13.39 -1.03
C VAL A 361 8.03 -13.00 -0.74
N ARG A 362 8.84 -13.90 -0.16
CA ARG A 362 10.28 -13.64 0.08
C ARG A 362 11.05 -13.36 -1.22
N LYS A 363 10.77 -14.11 -2.29
CA LYS A 363 11.38 -13.87 -3.60
C LYS A 363 11.00 -12.49 -4.15
N PHE A 364 9.73 -12.13 -4.10
CA PHE A 364 9.24 -10.83 -4.57
C PHE A 364 9.88 -9.64 -3.84
N VAL A 365 10.02 -9.72 -2.51
CA VAL A 365 10.73 -8.69 -1.72
C VAL A 365 12.21 -8.60 -2.13
N SER A 366 12.88 -9.74 -2.30
CA SER A 366 14.28 -9.78 -2.75
C SER A 366 14.47 -9.12 -4.12
N TRP A 367 13.63 -9.47 -5.10
CA TRP A 367 13.65 -8.88 -6.44
C TRP A 367 13.37 -7.39 -6.43
N LYS A 368 12.39 -6.92 -5.64
CA LYS A 368 12.12 -5.48 -5.47
C LYS A 368 13.35 -4.73 -4.96
N MET A 369 14.02 -5.27 -3.95
CA MET A 369 15.23 -4.67 -3.39
C MET A 369 16.38 -4.62 -4.40
N GLN A 370 16.53 -5.64 -5.24
CA GLN A 370 17.52 -5.67 -6.32
C GLN A 370 17.24 -4.58 -7.38
N LEU A 371 15.99 -4.41 -7.79
CA LEU A 371 15.58 -3.37 -8.74
C LEU A 371 15.75 -1.96 -8.18
N ASP A 372 15.40 -1.74 -6.90
CA ASP A 372 15.61 -0.45 -6.25
C ASP A 372 17.10 -0.09 -6.17
N LYS A 373 17.97 -1.09 -5.95
CA LYS A 373 19.43 -0.90 -6.00
C LYS A 373 19.91 -0.59 -7.41
N LEU A 374 19.39 -1.29 -8.43
CA LEU A 374 19.70 -1.04 -9.84
C LEU A 374 19.37 0.41 -10.23
N ARG A 375 18.17 0.89 -9.87
CA ARG A 375 17.74 2.29 -10.11
C ARG A 375 18.67 3.30 -9.46
N LYS A 376 19.02 3.10 -8.18
CA LYS A 376 19.93 3.99 -7.45
C LYS A 376 21.31 4.07 -8.11
N ASN A 377 21.84 2.95 -8.59
CA ASN A 377 23.12 2.90 -9.28
C ASN A 377 23.06 3.62 -10.63
N HIS A 378 22.01 3.38 -11.41
CA HIS A 378 21.80 4.07 -12.70
C HIS A 378 21.68 5.59 -12.53
N CYS A 379 20.91 6.07 -11.55
CA CYS A 379 20.81 7.52 -11.24
C CYS A 379 22.14 8.13 -10.73
N ARG A 380 23.06 7.34 -10.19
CA ARG A 380 24.41 7.81 -9.82
C ARG A 380 25.30 7.93 -11.05
N GLN A 381 25.20 6.99 -11.99
CA GLN A 381 26.00 6.97 -13.21
C GLN A 381 25.63 8.10 -14.19
N LEU A 382 24.35 8.45 -14.29
CA LEU A 382 23.88 9.62 -15.05
C LEU A 382 24.36 10.94 -14.44
N ARG A 383 24.37 11.05 -13.10
CA ARG A 383 24.93 12.23 -12.39
C ARG A 383 26.44 12.35 -12.52
N GLY A 384 27.16 11.23 -12.61
CA GLY A 384 28.60 11.20 -12.86
C GLY A 384 28.97 11.65 -14.29
N HIS A 385 28.19 11.27 -15.30
CA HIS A 385 28.42 11.68 -16.69
C HIS A 385 28.21 13.19 -16.92
N ASN A 386 27.23 13.80 -16.25
CA ASN A 386 26.99 15.23 -16.39
C ASN A 386 28.14 16.08 -15.81
N ASN A 387 28.93 15.57 -14.86
CA ASN A 387 30.09 16.30 -14.31
C ASN A 387 31.34 16.22 -15.20
N VAL A 388 31.44 15.23 -16.09
CA VAL A 388 32.60 15.09 -17.00
C VAL A 388 32.45 15.97 -18.25
N ASN A 389 31.22 16.29 -18.66
CA ASN A 389 30.98 17.13 -19.84
C ASN A 389 31.20 18.64 -19.60
N TYR A 390 31.22 19.12 -18.35
CA TYR A 390 31.55 20.53 -18.06
C TYR A 390 33.05 20.87 -18.14
N LEU A 391 33.93 19.88 -18.24
CA LEU A 391 35.37 20.08 -18.41
C LEU A 391 35.85 19.97 -19.87
N LYS A 392 34.93 19.89 -20.84
CA LYS A 392 35.25 19.72 -22.26
C LYS A 392 34.58 20.73 -23.19
N THR A 393 34.32 21.94 -22.70
CA THR A 393 33.95 23.06 -23.58
C THR A 393 35.21 23.83 -23.96
N GLN A 394 35.49 23.86 -25.27
CA GLN A 394 36.67 24.46 -25.88
C GLN A 394 36.81 25.96 -25.55
N HIS A 395 38.05 26.37 -25.31
CA HIS A 395 38.47 27.78 -25.20
C HIS A 395 37.95 28.61 -26.38
N ILE A 396 37.05 29.55 -26.10
CA ILE A 396 36.78 30.69 -26.98
C ILE A 396 37.64 31.85 -26.45
N ASN A 397 38.62 32.28 -27.24
CA ASN A 397 39.43 33.47 -26.96
C ASN A 397 38.55 34.72 -27.10
N ILE A 398 38.19 35.33 -25.98
CA ILE A 398 37.59 36.67 -25.95
C ILE A 398 38.70 37.67 -25.65
N TYR A 399 39.01 38.52 -26.63
CA TYR A 399 39.97 39.62 -26.48
C TYR A 399 39.45 40.70 -25.53
N ARG A 400 40.39 41.22 -24.74
CA ARG A 400 40.26 42.21 -23.67
C ARG A 400 39.82 43.57 -24.21
N THR A 401 38.74 44.15 -23.68
CA THR A 401 38.50 45.60 -23.73
C THR A 401 38.77 46.21 -22.36
N GLN A 402 39.59 47.25 -22.34
CA GLN A 402 40.12 47.95 -21.17
C GLN A 402 39.14 49.00 -20.64
N SER A 403 39.05 49.15 -19.30
CA SER A 403 38.70 50.34 -18.46
C SER A 403 38.05 49.87 -17.14
N ALA A 404 38.19 50.42 -15.91
CA ALA A 404 38.97 51.46 -15.22
C ALA A 404 38.92 51.10 -13.68
N PRO A 405 39.68 51.75 -12.76
CA PRO A 405 39.98 51.17 -11.43
C PRO A 405 38.88 51.36 -10.37
N VAL A 406 38.92 50.45 -9.39
CA VAL A 406 38.04 50.30 -8.22
C VAL A 406 38.04 51.55 -7.32
N ARG A 407 36.86 52.01 -6.90
CA ARG A 407 36.66 52.85 -5.72
C ARG A 407 35.98 52.04 -4.62
N GLN A 408 36.66 51.87 -3.48
CA GLN A 408 36.09 51.32 -2.25
C GLN A 408 35.13 52.34 -1.62
N VAL A 409 33.95 51.89 -1.18
CA VAL A 409 33.22 52.48 -0.07
C VAL A 409 32.59 51.35 0.77
N LEU A 410 32.79 51.47 2.09
CA LEU A 410 32.32 50.64 3.19
C LEU A 410 30.78 50.52 3.24
N SER A 411 30.25 49.37 3.69
CA SER A 411 29.40 49.26 4.90
C SER A 411 28.70 47.89 5.01
N SER A 412 28.82 47.30 6.21
CA SER A 412 27.87 46.49 6.98
C SER A 412 27.03 45.37 6.34
N GLY A 413 27.12 44.18 6.96
CA GLY A 413 26.06 43.18 6.95
C GLY A 413 26.56 41.74 7.08
N HIS A 414 26.87 41.30 8.30
CA HIS A 414 26.99 39.89 8.64
C HIS A 414 25.64 39.20 8.41
N PHE A 415 25.58 38.19 7.55
CA PHE A 415 24.48 37.22 7.52
C PHE A 415 25.05 35.88 7.96
N GLU A 416 24.86 35.57 9.25
CA GLU A 416 24.97 34.21 9.76
C GLU A 416 23.79 33.39 9.21
N THR A 417 24.11 32.30 8.53
CA THR A 417 23.14 31.28 8.14
C THR A 417 22.90 30.33 9.32
N GLY A 418 21.78 30.54 10.02
CA GLY A 418 21.23 29.68 11.08
C GLY A 418 19.82 29.15 10.76
N PRO A 419 19.24 28.27 11.61
CA PRO A 419 18.32 27.18 11.23
C PRO A 419 16.87 27.65 10.96
N GLU A 420 16.54 27.97 9.71
CA GLU A 420 15.17 28.36 9.32
C GLU A 420 14.23 27.18 8.99
N SER A 421 14.75 25.95 8.82
CA SER A 421 13.92 24.78 8.45
C SER A 421 13.02 24.28 9.59
N ASP A 422 13.52 24.32 10.82
CA ASP A 422 12.79 23.75 11.97
C ASP A 422 11.69 24.71 12.46
N HIS A 423 11.91 26.02 12.32
CA HIS A 423 10.91 27.03 12.67
C HIS A 423 9.72 27.05 11.68
N LEU A 424 9.94 26.63 10.43
CA LEU A 424 8.89 26.51 9.42
C LEU A 424 7.97 25.32 9.72
N ASN A 425 8.54 24.18 10.12
CA ASN A 425 7.79 22.99 10.48
C ASN A 425 6.92 23.25 11.72
N ASN A 426 7.51 23.84 12.76
CA ASN A 426 6.81 24.18 14.01
C ASN A 426 5.64 25.18 13.82
N GLN A 427 5.75 26.13 12.89
CA GLN A 427 4.66 27.08 12.60
C GLN A 427 3.50 26.44 11.82
N THR A 428 3.83 25.51 10.92
CA THR A 428 2.82 24.76 10.16
C THR A 428 2.12 23.74 11.06
N GLU A 429 2.83 23.21 12.07
CA GLU A 429 2.30 22.34 13.13
C GLU A 429 1.33 23.08 14.05
N SER A 430 1.69 24.28 14.53
CA SER A 430 0.81 25.13 15.35
C SER A 430 -0.48 25.53 14.63
N LEU A 431 -0.43 25.68 13.31
CA LEU A 431 -1.59 26.00 12.48
C LEU A 431 -2.50 24.78 12.26
N CYS A 432 -1.95 23.58 12.07
CA CYS A 432 -2.73 22.34 11.97
C CYS A 432 -3.46 22.01 13.28
N LEU A 433 -2.81 22.24 14.42
CA LEU A 433 -3.42 22.07 15.75
C LEU A 433 -4.59 23.07 15.95
N ARG A 434 -4.39 24.35 15.63
CA ARG A 434 -5.42 25.40 15.77
C ARG A 434 -6.62 25.23 14.83
N VAL A 435 -6.41 24.66 13.65
CA VAL A 435 -7.51 24.39 12.73
C VAL A 435 -8.27 23.12 13.09
N THR A 436 -7.62 22.17 13.75
CA THR A 436 -8.32 21.04 14.37
C THR A 436 -9.12 21.49 15.60
N GLU A 437 -8.62 22.46 16.37
CA GLU A 437 -9.33 23.14 17.46
C GLU A 437 -10.64 23.80 17.00
N HIS A 438 -10.67 24.47 15.84
CA HIS A 438 -11.88 25.11 15.33
C HIS A 438 -12.88 24.14 14.69
N ALA A 439 -12.42 22.99 14.19
CA ALA A 439 -13.27 22.00 13.53
C ALA A 439 -14.07 21.12 14.53
N LEU A 440 -13.61 20.98 15.77
CA LEU A 440 -14.23 20.09 16.75
C LEU A 440 -15.51 20.64 17.42
N GLY A 441 -15.82 21.93 17.31
CA GLY A 441 -17.07 22.54 17.83
C GLY A 441 -17.36 22.28 19.32
N PRO A 442 -18.40 22.89 19.92
CA PRO A 442 -18.81 22.54 21.28
C PRO A 442 -19.51 21.17 21.24
N LEU A 443 -18.82 20.13 21.67
CA LEU A 443 -19.39 18.80 21.85
C LEU A 443 -20.43 18.85 22.98
N GLY A 444 -21.71 18.81 22.59
CA GLY A 444 -22.84 18.48 23.46
C GLY A 444 -23.09 16.99 23.48
#